data_AF-A0A7K8GJP3-F1
#
_entry.id   AF-A0A7K8GJP3-F1
#
_cell.length_a   1.000
_cell.length_b   1.000
_cell.length_c   1.000
_cell.angle_alpha   90.00
_cell.angle_beta   90.00
_cell.angle_gamma   90.00
#
_symmetry.space_group_name_H-M   'P 1'
#
loop_
_entity.id
_entity.type
_entity.pdbx_description
1 polymer ?
#
loop_
_entity_poly.entity_id
_entity_poly.type
_entity_poly.pdbx_seq_one_letter_code
_entity_poly.pdbx_strand_id
1 'polypeptide(L)'
;SPRAGAGRGAGAHGEMDESSKEALMEEAPPRYTESPRLPCIPRELRSLLLMAVLLLVALVVVNVTFLLLGLHLSESHAETVLRMTIHGPDGEGTPQQLSMSKRERTATFAVRDGLNASATVVYDYGKLLVGYRSWRRRACYITRAARDNFPGLDAVTETFQRRQDEDAGDKAVPLADRSVLGTTINILCSAVPVFWA
;
A
#
# COMPACT_ATOMS: atom_id res chain seq x y z
N SER A 1 -27.77 86.27 -67.74
CA SER A 1 -26.56 85.79 -68.46
C SER A 1 -25.33 86.59 -68.02
N PRO A 2 -24.11 86.01 -68.10
CA PRO A 2 -23.12 85.97 -67.00
C PRO A 2 -21.89 86.90 -67.16
N ARG A 3 -20.94 86.77 -66.18
CA ARG A 3 -19.50 87.18 -66.07
C ARG A 3 -19.23 88.37 -65.14
N ALA A 4 -18.11 88.49 -64.40
CA ALA A 4 -17.00 87.62 -63.95
C ALA A 4 -16.09 88.48 -63.03
N GLY A 5 -15.27 87.87 -62.15
CA GLY A 5 -13.90 88.36 -61.87
C GLY A 5 -13.53 89.01 -60.52
N ALA A 6 -12.76 88.25 -59.72
CA ALA A 6 -11.41 88.51 -59.15
C ALA A 6 -11.11 89.54 -58.01
N GLY A 7 -10.23 89.08 -57.07
CA GLY A 7 -9.21 89.85 -56.30
C GLY A 7 -9.57 90.17 -54.83
N ARG A 8 -9.09 89.50 -53.76
CA ARG A 8 -7.76 89.34 -53.10
C ARG A 8 -7.22 90.62 -52.39
N GLY A 9 -7.06 90.58 -51.06
CA GLY A 9 -6.22 91.51 -50.28
C GLY A 9 -6.50 91.57 -48.76
N ALA A 10 -5.70 90.85 -47.97
CA ALA A 10 -5.54 90.98 -46.50
C ALA A 10 -4.77 92.27 -46.16
N GLY A 11 -4.64 92.79 -44.95
CA GLY A 11 -4.91 92.32 -43.58
C GLY A 11 -4.24 93.33 -42.65
N ALA A 12 -4.89 93.66 -41.53
CA ALA A 12 -4.50 94.71 -40.61
C ALA A 12 -3.63 94.17 -39.44
N HIS A 13 -2.61 94.96 -39.11
CA HIS A 13 -2.23 95.47 -37.77
C HIS A 13 -2.45 94.62 -36.51
N GLY A 14 -1.41 94.49 -35.67
CA GLY A 14 -1.54 94.09 -34.27
C GLY A 14 -0.18 93.86 -33.57
N GLU A 15 0.25 94.84 -32.77
CA GLU A 15 1.35 94.79 -31.79
C GLU A 15 1.17 93.67 -30.73
N MET A 16 2.27 93.15 -30.18
CA MET A 16 2.26 92.46 -28.89
C MET A 16 3.60 92.61 -28.14
N ASP A 17 3.46 92.99 -26.87
CA ASP A 17 4.48 93.53 -25.97
C ASP A 17 5.57 92.56 -25.47
N GLU A 18 6.75 93.14 -25.29
CA GLU A 18 8.01 92.59 -24.79
C GLU A 18 8.02 92.49 -23.25
N SER A 19 7.12 91.70 -22.64
CA SER A 19 7.05 91.58 -21.17
C SER A 19 6.51 90.22 -20.69
N SER A 20 7.10 89.12 -21.16
CA SER A 20 6.73 87.77 -20.69
C SER A 20 7.88 86.75 -20.78
N LYS A 21 9.13 87.18 -20.59
CA LYS A 21 10.29 86.26 -20.68
C LYS A 21 11.26 86.25 -19.50
N GLU A 22 11.00 87.03 -18.46
CA GLU A 22 11.95 87.15 -17.33
C GLU A 22 11.47 86.48 -16.03
N ALA A 23 10.29 85.84 -16.00
CA ALA A 23 9.73 85.25 -14.77
C ALA A 23 9.82 83.71 -14.67
N LEU A 24 10.54 83.04 -15.58
CA LEU A 24 10.63 81.57 -15.64
C LEU A 24 12.08 81.06 -15.54
N MET A 25 12.95 81.78 -14.83
CA MET A 25 14.32 81.34 -14.59
C MET A 25 14.74 81.57 -13.13
N GLU A 26 13.98 81.04 -12.18
CA GLU A 26 14.43 80.95 -10.79
C GLU A 26 13.86 79.70 -10.10
N GLU A 27 14.04 78.52 -10.69
CA GLU A 27 13.79 77.25 -9.99
C GLU A 27 14.99 76.33 -10.21
N ALA A 28 15.74 76.04 -9.15
CA ALA A 28 16.84 75.09 -9.21
C ALA A 28 16.31 73.69 -9.58
N PRO A 29 17.02 72.90 -10.42
CA PRO A 29 16.51 71.62 -10.88
C PRO A 29 16.34 70.64 -9.70
N PRO A 30 15.27 69.81 -9.67
CA PRO A 30 15.07 68.86 -8.60
C PRO A 30 16.23 67.84 -8.58
N ARG A 31 16.90 67.71 -7.44
CA ARG A 31 17.86 66.63 -7.19
C ARG A 31 17.11 65.31 -7.07
N TYR A 32 17.10 64.52 -8.13
CA TYR A 32 16.68 63.12 -8.09
C TYR A 32 17.69 62.33 -7.24
N THR A 33 17.27 61.84 -6.09
CA THR A 33 18.03 60.82 -5.35
C THR A 33 17.89 59.49 -6.07
N GLU A 34 19.01 58.84 -6.41
CA GLU A 34 18.98 57.48 -6.95
C GLU A 34 18.27 56.56 -5.94
N SER A 35 17.25 55.83 -6.42
CA SER A 35 16.61 54.78 -5.66
C SER A 35 17.63 53.69 -5.30
N PRO A 36 17.54 53.06 -4.11
CA PRO A 36 18.52 52.06 -3.69
C PRO A 36 18.51 50.91 -4.69
N ARG A 37 19.62 50.71 -5.41
CA ARG A 37 19.79 49.51 -6.24
C ARG A 37 19.82 48.30 -5.32
N LEU A 38 18.88 47.37 -5.50
CA LEU A 38 18.91 46.09 -4.80
C LEU A 38 20.29 45.47 -5.01
N PRO A 39 20.95 44.98 -3.95
CA PRO A 39 22.28 44.40 -4.08
C PRO A 39 22.22 43.24 -5.06
N CYS A 40 22.99 43.36 -6.14
CA CYS A 40 23.16 42.32 -7.15
C CYS A 40 23.69 41.07 -6.45
N ILE A 41 22.83 40.07 -6.23
CA ILE A 41 23.28 38.76 -5.75
C ILE A 41 24.31 38.25 -6.77
N PRO A 42 25.56 37.98 -6.37
CA PRO A 42 26.59 37.55 -7.31
C PRO A 42 26.11 36.31 -8.06
N ARG A 43 26.31 36.31 -9.39
CA ARG A 43 25.85 35.24 -10.29
C ARG A 43 26.36 33.86 -9.83
N GLU A 44 27.56 33.85 -9.26
CA GLU A 44 28.20 32.71 -8.60
C GLU A 44 27.40 32.19 -7.39
N LEU A 45 26.86 33.06 -6.54
CA LEU A 45 26.07 32.66 -5.38
C LEU A 45 24.70 32.11 -5.80
N ARG A 46 24.05 32.70 -6.81
CA ARG A 46 22.83 32.11 -7.41
C ARG A 46 23.10 30.74 -8.01
N SER A 47 24.22 30.56 -8.71
CA SER A 47 24.63 29.27 -9.27
C SER A 47 24.88 28.23 -8.18
N LEU A 48 25.64 28.59 -7.13
CA LEU A 48 25.90 27.73 -5.98
C LEU A 48 24.62 27.33 -5.25
N LEU A 49 23.69 28.26 -5.05
CA LEU A 49 22.39 27.96 -4.43
C LEU A 49 21.55 27.01 -5.29
N LEU A 50 21.51 27.20 -6.61
CA LEU A 50 20.80 26.30 -7.52
C LEU A 50 21.43 24.90 -7.53
N MET A 51 22.76 24.80 -7.55
CA MET A 51 23.47 23.52 -7.47
C MET A 51 23.23 22.83 -6.13
N ALA A 52 23.29 23.56 -5.02
CA ALA A 52 23.00 23.02 -3.70
C ALA A 52 21.55 22.50 -3.61
N VAL A 53 20.58 23.29 -4.08
CA VAL A 53 19.17 22.89 -4.12
C VAL A 53 18.98 21.65 -4.99
N LEU A 54 19.57 21.62 -6.20
CA LEU A 54 19.50 20.46 -7.08
C LEU A 54 20.08 19.21 -6.43
N LEU A 55 21.22 19.34 -5.76
CA LEU A 55 21.90 18.21 -5.11
C LEU A 55 21.09 17.70 -3.91
N LEU A 56 20.48 18.60 -3.15
CA LEU A 56 19.61 18.27 -2.02
C LEU A 56 18.30 17.62 -2.52
N VAL A 57 17.69 18.15 -3.57
CA VAL A 57 16.50 17.56 -4.21
C VAL A 57 16.84 16.18 -4.79
N ALA A 58 17.96 16.04 -5.50
CA ALA A 58 18.41 14.75 -6.04
C ALA A 58 18.63 13.74 -4.91
N LEU A 59 19.28 14.14 -3.80
CA LEU A 59 19.46 13.31 -2.62
C LEU A 59 18.11 12.85 -2.05
N VAL A 60 17.16 13.77 -1.88
CA VAL A 60 15.82 13.44 -1.38
C VAL A 60 15.12 12.45 -2.32
N VAL A 61 15.16 12.70 -3.63
CA VAL A 61 14.56 11.80 -4.63
C VAL A 61 15.17 10.41 -4.55
N VAL A 62 16.50 10.29 -4.46
CA VAL A 62 17.20 9.00 -4.33
C VAL A 62 16.81 8.26 -3.05
N ASN A 63 16.68 8.97 -1.92
CA ASN A 63 16.23 8.34 -0.68
C ASN A 63 14.78 7.86 -0.80
N VAL A 64 13.89 8.67 -1.37
CA VAL A 64 12.48 8.33 -1.58
C VAL A 64 12.34 7.11 -2.49
N THR A 65 13.10 7.04 -3.60
CA THR A 65 13.06 5.89 -4.51
C THR A 65 13.59 4.62 -3.83
N PHE A 66 14.67 4.70 -3.06
CA PHE A 66 15.20 3.55 -2.33
C PHE A 66 14.22 3.05 -1.26
N LEU A 67 13.57 3.96 -0.53
CA LEU A 67 12.53 3.62 0.44
C LEU A 67 11.34 2.93 -0.22
N LEU A 68 10.83 3.49 -1.32
CA LEU A 68 9.75 2.88 -2.11
C LEU A 68 10.13 1.50 -2.62
N LEU A 69 11.33 1.33 -3.16
CA LEU A 69 11.82 0.04 -3.64
C LEU A 69 11.95 -0.97 -2.50
N GLY A 70 12.49 -0.56 -1.35
CA GLY A 70 12.58 -1.39 -0.15
C GLY A 70 11.21 -1.85 0.35
N LEU A 71 10.19 -0.98 0.32
CA LEU A 71 8.82 -1.33 0.69
C LEU A 71 8.20 -2.33 -0.30
N HIS A 72 8.36 -2.11 -1.61
CA HIS A 72 7.85 -3.03 -2.63
C HIS A 72 8.52 -4.42 -2.56
N LEU A 73 9.83 -4.47 -2.33
CA LEU A 73 10.54 -5.74 -2.15
C LEU A 73 10.15 -6.44 -0.85
N SER A 74 9.92 -5.68 0.23
CA SER A 74 9.41 -6.22 1.49
C SER A 74 8.04 -6.89 1.31
N GLU A 75 7.15 -6.28 0.52
CA GLU A 75 5.83 -6.85 0.21
C GLU A 75 5.93 -8.15 -0.60
N SER A 76 6.90 -8.26 -1.52
CA SER A 76 7.11 -9.45 -2.35
C SER A 76 7.57 -10.70 -1.56
N HIS A 77 8.13 -10.49 -0.37
CA HIS A 77 8.57 -11.57 0.53
C HIS A 77 7.82 -11.61 1.87
N ALA A 78 6.89 -10.69 2.12
CA ALA A 78 6.07 -10.72 3.32
C ALA A 78 5.21 -11.97 3.35
N GLU A 79 5.43 -12.81 4.36
CA GLU A 79 4.58 -13.97 4.64
C GLU A 79 3.20 -13.45 5.09
N THR A 80 2.28 -13.28 4.13
CA THR A 80 0.92 -12.84 4.40
C THR A 80 0.13 -13.97 5.07
N VAL A 81 0.11 -13.94 6.40
CA VAL A 81 -0.73 -14.80 7.24
C VAL A 81 -1.97 -14.01 7.67
N LEU A 82 -3.10 -14.29 7.05
CA LEU A 82 -4.38 -13.67 7.36
C LEU A 82 -5.03 -14.40 8.54
N ARG A 83 -5.07 -13.76 9.72
CA ARG A 83 -5.81 -14.26 10.89
C ARG A 83 -7.14 -13.53 11.01
N MET A 84 -8.22 -14.29 11.11
CA MET A 84 -9.58 -13.76 11.24
C MET A 84 -10.34 -14.58 12.27
N THR A 85 -11.26 -13.92 12.97
CA THR A 85 -12.24 -14.58 13.84
C THR A 85 -13.59 -14.52 13.14
N ILE A 86 -14.14 -15.67 12.79
CA ILE A 86 -15.45 -15.77 12.14
C ILE A 86 -16.50 -15.85 13.25
N HIS A 87 -17.41 -14.88 13.26
CA HIS A 87 -18.61 -14.92 14.09
C HIS A 87 -19.72 -15.65 13.32
N GLY A 88 -20.58 -16.37 14.04
CA GLY A 88 -21.74 -17.02 13.44
C GLY A 88 -22.64 -16.01 12.72
N PRO A 89 -23.42 -16.45 11.71
CA PRO A 89 -24.24 -15.57 10.87
C PRO A 89 -25.21 -14.66 11.65
N ASP A 90 -25.62 -15.06 12.86
CA ASP A 90 -26.51 -14.29 13.74
C ASP A 90 -25.79 -13.65 14.95
N GLY A 91 -24.46 -13.67 14.99
CA GLY A 91 -23.68 -13.34 16.19
C GLY A 91 -23.78 -14.41 17.29
N GLU A 92 -24.61 -15.43 17.09
CA GLU A 92 -24.78 -16.59 17.96
C GLU A 92 -23.80 -17.68 17.55
N GLY A 93 -22.99 -18.16 18.50
CA GLY A 93 -21.99 -19.21 18.30
C GLY A 93 -20.60 -18.86 18.84
N THR A 94 -19.76 -19.87 19.02
CA THR A 94 -18.39 -19.66 19.50
C THR A 94 -17.53 -19.08 18.38
N PRO A 95 -16.77 -17.98 18.62
CA PRO A 95 -15.93 -17.38 17.60
C PRO A 95 -14.94 -18.41 17.04
N GLN A 96 -14.93 -18.60 15.73
CA GLN A 96 -14.05 -19.56 15.08
C GLN A 96 -12.77 -18.87 14.61
N GLN A 97 -11.64 -19.30 15.16
CA GLN A 97 -10.34 -18.77 14.75
C GLN A 97 -9.88 -19.44 13.45
N LEU A 98 -9.66 -18.61 12.44
CA LEU A 98 -9.11 -18.94 11.13
C LEU A 98 -7.73 -18.29 10.98
N SER A 99 -6.77 -19.03 10.43
CA SER A 99 -5.53 -18.45 9.91
C SER A 99 -5.28 -18.99 8.51
N MET A 100 -5.02 -18.12 7.54
CA MET A 100 -4.72 -18.51 6.15
C MET A 100 -3.32 -18.03 5.76
N SER A 101 -2.57 -18.88 5.08
CA SER A 101 -1.28 -18.53 4.49
C SER A 101 -1.38 -18.59 2.98
N LYS A 102 -1.27 -17.44 2.30
CA LYS A 102 -1.25 -17.41 0.83
C LYS A 102 0.01 -18.07 0.28
N ARG A 103 1.13 -17.91 0.98
CA ARG A 103 2.44 -18.46 0.62
C ARG A 103 2.46 -19.98 0.69
N GLU A 104 1.98 -20.55 1.80
CA GLU A 104 1.91 -22.01 1.97
C GLU A 104 0.67 -22.63 1.31
N ARG A 105 -0.29 -21.81 0.86
CA ARG A 105 -1.60 -22.24 0.35
C ARG A 105 -2.34 -23.12 1.35
N THR A 106 -2.34 -22.69 2.61
CA THR A 106 -2.96 -23.43 3.71
C THR A 106 -3.96 -22.59 4.49
N ALA A 107 -4.96 -23.24 5.08
CA ALA A 107 -5.90 -22.64 6.02
C ALA A 107 -5.98 -23.51 7.28
N THR A 108 -5.92 -22.88 8.45
CA THR A 108 -5.94 -23.56 9.75
C THR A 108 -7.13 -23.09 10.57
N PHE A 109 -7.86 -24.04 11.14
CA PHE A 109 -9.04 -23.79 11.94
C PHE A 109 -8.85 -24.39 13.33
N ALA A 110 -9.13 -23.60 14.37
CA ALA A 110 -9.34 -24.14 15.70
C ALA A 110 -10.78 -24.66 15.82
N VAL A 111 -10.92 -25.93 16.19
CA VAL A 111 -12.23 -26.58 16.37
C VAL A 111 -12.31 -27.22 17.76
N ARG A 112 -13.54 -27.48 18.22
CA ARG A 112 -13.76 -28.31 19.39
C ARG A 112 -13.85 -29.77 18.97
N ASP A 113 -13.07 -30.60 19.65
CA ASP A 113 -13.20 -32.05 19.63
C ASP A 113 -14.19 -32.39 20.74
N GLY A 114 -15.39 -32.86 20.38
CA GLY A 114 -16.66 -32.82 21.16
C GLY A 114 -16.64 -33.31 22.62
N LEU A 115 -15.50 -33.80 23.11
CA LEU A 115 -15.20 -34.20 24.48
C LEU A 115 -14.53 -33.10 25.32
N ASN A 116 -14.91 -31.83 25.15
CA ASN A 116 -14.27 -30.65 25.78
C ASN A 116 -12.78 -30.48 25.45
N ALA A 117 -12.30 -31.13 24.38
CA ALA A 117 -10.93 -30.98 23.91
C ALA A 117 -10.88 -29.99 22.75
N SER A 118 -9.72 -29.38 22.54
CA SER A 118 -9.46 -28.60 21.33
C SER A 118 -8.83 -29.50 20.26
N ALA A 119 -9.13 -29.17 19.02
CA ALA A 119 -8.45 -29.75 17.86
C ALA A 119 -8.10 -28.66 16.85
N THR A 120 -7.20 -29.00 15.96
CA THR A 120 -6.79 -28.13 14.86
C THR A 120 -6.98 -28.87 13.55
N VAL A 121 -7.65 -28.21 12.61
CA VAL A 121 -7.82 -28.67 11.23
C VAL A 121 -6.94 -27.82 10.32
N VAL A 122 -6.19 -28.44 9.43
CA VAL A 122 -5.35 -27.77 8.44
C VAL A 122 -5.75 -28.25 7.06
N TYR A 123 -6.25 -27.33 6.25
CA TYR A 123 -6.43 -27.51 4.82
C TYR A 123 -5.14 -27.10 4.11
N ASP A 124 -4.54 -28.03 3.38
CA ASP A 124 -3.42 -27.78 2.49
C ASP A 124 -3.89 -27.87 1.04
N TYR A 125 -4.20 -26.71 0.47
CA TYR A 125 -4.67 -26.60 -0.91
C TYR A 125 -3.54 -26.85 -1.93
N GLY A 126 -2.27 -26.72 -1.51
CA GLY A 126 -1.12 -27.01 -2.35
C GLY A 126 -0.90 -28.51 -2.55
N LYS A 127 -1.12 -29.30 -1.50
CA LYS A 127 -0.97 -30.77 -1.48
C LYS A 127 -2.28 -31.52 -1.65
N LEU A 128 -3.42 -30.83 -1.65
CA LEU A 128 -4.76 -31.42 -1.68
C LEU A 128 -4.99 -32.37 -0.49
N LEU A 129 -4.58 -31.95 0.70
CA LEU A 129 -4.70 -32.71 1.94
C LEU A 129 -5.46 -31.93 2.99
N VAL A 130 -6.17 -32.64 3.85
CA VAL A 130 -6.76 -32.09 5.07
C VAL A 130 -6.19 -32.87 6.25
N GLY A 131 -5.56 -32.17 7.19
CA GLY A 131 -5.00 -32.73 8.41
C GLY A 131 -5.82 -32.35 9.63
N TYR A 132 -5.90 -33.25 10.60
CA TYR A 132 -6.63 -33.08 11.84
C TYR A 132 -5.81 -33.60 13.01
N ARG A 133 -5.67 -32.78 14.05
CA ARG A 133 -5.03 -33.15 15.32
C ARG A 133 -5.89 -32.71 16.48
N SER A 134 -6.38 -33.69 17.25
CA SER A 134 -6.94 -33.45 18.58
C SER A 134 -5.82 -33.29 19.61
N TRP A 135 -6.02 -32.40 20.58
CA TRP A 135 -5.10 -32.23 21.70
C TRP A 135 -5.16 -33.39 22.70
N ARG A 136 -6.32 -34.07 22.79
CA ARG A 136 -6.53 -35.17 23.76
C ARG A 136 -5.94 -36.49 23.26
N ARG A 137 -5.92 -36.70 21.96
CA ARG A 137 -5.48 -37.95 21.33
C ARG A 137 -4.03 -37.83 20.87
N ARG A 138 -3.25 -38.92 21.00
CA ARG A 138 -1.86 -38.98 20.54
C ARG A 138 -1.74 -39.44 19.09
N ALA A 139 -2.58 -38.91 18.21
CA ALA A 139 -2.60 -39.25 16.79
C ALA A 139 -3.01 -38.03 15.96
N CYS A 140 -2.51 -37.99 14.73
CA CYS A 140 -2.92 -37.06 13.70
C CYS A 140 -3.53 -37.84 12.55
N TYR A 141 -4.60 -37.32 11.97
CA TYR A 141 -5.28 -37.95 10.86
C TYR A 141 -5.21 -37.05 9.64
N ILE A 142 -5.05 -37.65 8.47
CA ILE A 142 -5.04 -36.95 7.20
C ILE A 142 -6.00 -37.60 6.23
N THR A 143 -6.59 -36.81 5.35
CA THR A 143 -7.37 -37.31 4.21
C THR A 143 -7.05 -36.52 2.95
N ARG A 144 -7.32 -37.13 1.79
CA ARG A 144 -7.15 -36.48 0.49
C ARG A 144 -8.39 -35.67 0.17
N ALA A 145 -8.18 -34.49 -0.42
CA ALA A 145 -9.24 -33.68 -0.99
C ALA A 145 -9.14 -33.69 -2.52
N ALA A 146 -10.27 -33.49 -3.19
CA ALA A 146 -10.28 -33.22 -4.61
C ALA A 146 -10.04 -31.72 -4.85
N ARG A 147 -9.34 -31.39 -5.94
CA ARG A 147 -9.00 -29.99 -6.29
C ARG A 147 -10.20 -29.05 -6.26
N ASP A 148 -11.33 -29.52 -6.75
CA ASP A 148 -12.55 -28.71 -6.91
C ASP A 148 -13.61 -29.03 -5.85
N ASN A 149 -13.32 -29.95 -4.92
CA ASN A 149 -14.28 -30.39 -3.91
C ASN A 149 -13.55 -30.68 -2.59
N PHE A 150 -13.32 -29.63 -1.82
CA PHE A 150 -12.83 -29.74 -0.45
C PHE A 150 -14.01 -29.93 0.51
N PRO A 151 -13.94 -30.90 1.42
CA PRO A 151 -15.00 -31.12 2.40
C PRO A 151 -15.10 -29.92 3.35
N GLY A 152 -16.33 -29.52 3.66
CA GLY A 152 -16.60 -28.47 4.65
C GLY A 152 -16.09 -28.86 6.04
N LEU A 153 -15.87 -27.85 6.90
CA LEU A 153 -15.24 -28.04 8.20
C LEU A 153 -16.03 -28.99 9.11
N ASP A 154 -17.36 -28.96 9.04
CA ASP A 154 -18.23 -29.84 9.84
C ASP A 154 -18.07 -31.31 9.42
N ALA A 155 -18.13 -31.58 8.11
CA ALA A 155 -17.96 -32.93 7.56
C ALA A 155 -16.57 -33.50 7.89
N VAL A 156 -15.53 -32.66 7.81
CA VAL A 156 -14.17 -33.04 8.17
C VAL A 156 -14.07 -33.40 9.65
N THR A 157 -14.62 -32.53 10.51
CA THR A 157 -14.55 -32.70 11.96
C THR A 157 -15.31 -33.97 12.39
N GLU A 158 -16.49 -34.21 11.83
CA GLU A 158 -17.28 -35.43 12.07
C GLU A 158 -16.52 -36.69 11.63
N THR A 159 -15.96 -36.68 10.42
CA THR A 159 -15.23 -37.85 9.87
C THR A 159 -14.04 -38.21 10.75
N PHE A 160 -13.24 -37.22 11.16
CA PHE A 160 -12.07 -37.47 11.98
C PHE A 160 -12.42 -37.84 13.43
N GLN A 161 -13.49 -37.28 14.00
CA GLN A 161 -13.99 -37.72 15.30
C GLN A 161 -14.41 -39.19 15.27
N ARG A 162 -15.13 -39.62 14.23
CA ARG A 162 -15.51 -41.03 14.07
C ARG A 162 -14.29 -41.94 13.99
N ARG A 163 -13.27 -41.57 13.20
CA ARG A 163 -12.03 -42.34 13.10
C ARG A 163 -11.28 -42.45 14.42
N GLN A 164 -11.33 -41.42 15.26
CA GLN A 164 -10.71 -41.49 16.58
C GLN A 164 -11.36 -42.49 17.53
N ASP A 165 -12.66 -42.73 17.37
CA ASP A 165 -13.37 -43.72 18.17
C ASP A 165 -13.21 -45.13 17.59
N GLU A 166 -13.06 -45.26 16.27
CA GLU A 166 -12.78 -46.53 15.58
C GLU A 166 -11.34 -47.03 15.80
N ASP A 167 -10.33 -46.15 15.71
CA ASP A 167 -8.90 -46.48 15.80
C ASP A 167 -8.34 -46.52 17.23
N ALA A 168 -9.22 -46.47 18.24
CA ALA A 168 -8.86 -46.91 19.59
C ALA A 168 -8.47 -48.41 19.64
N GLY A 169 -8.67 -49.15 18.54
CA GLY A 169 -8.13 -50.49 18.31
C GLY A 169 -6.81 -50.47 17.51
N ASP A 170 -5.82 -51.17 18.03
CA ASP A 170 -4.39 -51.32 17.64
C ASP A 170 -4.08 -51.79 16.20
N LYS A 171 -4.95 -51.56 15.21
CA LYS A 171 -4.86 -52.13 13.85
C LYS A 171 -4.51 -51.13 12.74
N ALA A 172 -4.51 -49.83 13.03
CA ALA A 172 -4.15 -48.82 12.05
C ALA A 172 -2.62 -48.74 11.89
N VAL A 173 -2.12 -48.84 10.66
CA VAL A 173 -0.69 -48.67 10.36
C VAL A 173 -0.41 -47.19 10.16
N PRO A 174 0.55 -46.59 10.90
CA PRO A 174 0.88 -45.19 10.71
C PRO A 174 1.57 -44.96 9.36
N LEU A 175 1.34 -43.77 8.81
CA LEU A 175 2.01 -43.27 7.62
C LEU A 175 3.52 -43.18 7.89
N ALA A 176 4.28 -44.06 7.25
CA ALA A 176 5.73 -44.11 7.36
C ALA A 176 6.42 -42.95 6.61
N ASP A 177 5.91 -42.59 5.43
CA ASP A 177 6.47 -41.51 4.61
C ASP A 177 5.73 -40.19 4.85
N ARG A 178 6.42 -39.23 5.47
CA ARG A 178 5.89 -37.88 5.75
C ARG A 178 6.21 -36.88 4.64
N SER A 179 6.93 -37.27 3.59
CA SER A 179 7.31 -36.39 2.46
C SER A 179 6.09 -35.87 1.67
N VAL A 180 4.98 -36.61 1.72
CA VAL A 180 3.70 -36.23 1.12
C VAL A 180 3.01 -35.09 1.87
N LEU A 181 3.34 -34.85 3.14
CA LEU A 181 2.75 -33.79 3.94
C LEU A 181 3.31 -32.42 3.53
N GLY A 182 2.47 -31.38 3.56
CA GLY A 182 2.95 -30.01 3.54
C GLY A 182 3.63 -29.62 4.86
N THR A 183 4.32 -28.49 4.85
CA THR A 183 5.04 -27.94 6.02
C THR A 183 4.10 -27.78 7.21
N THR A 184 2.94 -27.14 7.00
CA THR A 184 1.96 -26.86 8.04
C THR A 184 1.42 -28.14 8.70
N ILE A 185 1.05 -29.16 7.89
CA ILE A 185 0.55 -30.45 8.42
C ILE A 185 1.69 -31.22 9.11
N ASN A 186 2.90 -31.18 8.55
CA ASN A 186 4.03 -31.87 9.15
C ASN A 186 4.38 -31.28 10.53
N ILE A 187 4.36 -29.95 10.67
CA ILE A 187 4.53 -29.26 11.96
C ILE A 187 3.39 -29.63 12.92
N LEU A 188 2.14 -29.55 12.44
CA LEU A 188 0.96 -29.92 13.23
C LEU A 188 1.11 -31.31 13.81
N CYS A 189 1.63 -32.27 13.06
CA CYS A 189 1.63 -33.68 13.46
C CYS A 189 2.99 -34.19 13.95
N SER A 190 3.97 -33.31 14.15
CA SER A 190 5.39 -33.64 14.39
C SER A 190 5.62 -34.59 15.58
N ALA A 191 4.82 -34.49 16.64
CA ALA A 191 4.99 -35.25 17.89
C ALA A 191 4.14 -36.54 17.98
N VAL A 192 3.38 -36.88 16.94
CA VAL A 192 2.42 -37.99 16.97
C VAL A 192 2.50 -38.84 15.68
N PRO A 193 2.10 -40.12 15.74
CA PRO A 193 1.86 -40.91 14.53
C PRO A 193 0.76 -40.27 13.67
N VAL A 194 0.90 -40.42 12.36
CA VAL A 194 -0.03 -39.90 11.36
C VAL A 194 -0.76 -41.07 10.73
N PHE A 195 -2.08 -41.00 10.57
CA PHE A 195 -2.89 -42.04 9.97
C PHE A 195 -3.75 -41.48 8.84
N TRP A 196 -4.11 -42.33 7.88
CA TRP A 196 -5.15 -41.99 6.91
C TRP A 196 -6.53 -42.18 7.53
N ALA A 197 -7.40 -41.18 7.38
CA ALA A 197 -8.82 -41.31 7.69
C ALA A 197 -9.61 -41.87 6.51
#